data_AF-A0A7X8R1D3-F1
#
_entry.id   AF-A0A7X8R1D3-F1
#
_cell.length_a   1.000
_cell.length_b   1.000
_cell.length_c   1.000
_cell.angle_alpha   90.00
_cell.angle_beta   90.00
_cell.angle_gamma   90.00
#
_symmetry.space_group_name_H-M   'P 1'
#
loop_
_entity.id
_entity.type
_entity.pdbx_description
1 polymer ?
#
loop_
_entity_poly.entity_id
_entity_poly.type
_entity_poly.pdbx_seq_one_letter_code
_entity_poly.pdbx_strand_id
1 'polypeptide(L)'
;MKALLIKELLVIWRQGKFMLLFALLYSIMAVTGSGYFLTGFSVIFMSMLPITVMGFDERSKWDHYAVTMPYSRKDIVLSKYIFSATSAFTAIIVYIIASIVKLYVEKQTPDFRSLINQSILMLSAGLFFSTVNLPVMFKFGVDKGRMWFILLTVIIAGGISSLLTFINTDSIQIESFVQRITPVLLTFISLGLLSLSALISIKIFERKEL
;
A
#
# COMPACT_ATOMS: atom_id res chain seq x y z
N MET A 1 -3.02 9.78 19.65
CA MET A 1 -2.52 9.34 18.33
C MET A 1 -1.00 9.19 18.23
N LYS A 2 -0.16 10.16 18.67
CA LYS A 2 1.32 10.05 18.53
C LYS A 2 1.91 8.74 19.09
N ALA A 3 1.45 8.31 20.26
CA ALA A 3 1.90 7.05 20.88
C ALA A 3 1.55 5.80 20.04
N LEU A 4 0.43 5.80 19.33
CA LEU A 4 0.03 4.71 18.44
C LEU A 4 0.96 4.61 17.23
N LEU A 5 1.29 5.74 16.60
CA LEU A 5 2.22 5.77 15.47
C LEU A 5 3.64 5.32 15.88
N ILE A 6 4.10 5.74 17.06
CA ILE A 6 5.39 5.29 17.61
C ILE A 6 5.38 3.78 17.85
N LYS A 7 4.28 3.24 18.39
CA LYS A 7 4.09 1.80 18.57
C LYS A 7 4.18 1.06 17.23
N GLU A 8 3.52 1.53 16.17
CA GLU A 8 3.55 0.90 14.86
C GLU A 8 4.98 0.85 14.27
N LEU A 9 5.72 1.96 14.36
CA LEU A 9 7.12 2.02 13.96
C LEU A 9 8.00 1.06 14.76
N LEU A 10 7.80 0.98 16.08
CA LEU A 10 8.56 0.08 16.94
C LEU A 10 8.28 -1.40 16.66
N VAL A 11 7.01 -1.75 16.38
CA VAL A 11 6.62 -3.13 16.03
C VAL A 11 7.28 -3.54 14.73
N ILE A 12 7.26 -2.68 13.70
CA ILE A 12 7.93 -2.98 12.43
C ILE A 12 9.45 -3.03 12.60
N TRP A 13 10.01 -2.10 13.37
CA TRP A 13 11.44 -2.11 13.62
C TRP A 13 11.90 -3.36 14.37
N ARG A 14 11.09 -3.93 15.28
CA ARG A 14 11.48 -5.15 16.02
C ARG A 14 11.13 -6.44 15.29
N GLN A 15 9.97 -6.51 14.66
CA GLN A 15 9.40 -7.76 14.15
C GLN A 15 9.26 -7.78 12.62
N GLY A 16 9.25 -6.61 11.97
CA GLY A 16 9.10 -6.44 10.52
C GLY A 16 10.39 -6.14 9.76
N LYS A 17 11.57 -6.27 10.38
CA LYS A 17 12.87 -5.93 9.75
C LYS A 17 13.09 -6.63 8.41
N PHE A 18 12.74 -7.91 8.32
CA PHE A 18 12.85 -8.68 7.07
C PHE A 18 11.98 -8.09 5.96
N MET A 19 10.79 -7.61 6.31
CA MET A 19 9.85 -7.05 5.35
C MET A 19 10.30 -5.68 4.84
N LEU A 20 10.86 -4.84 5.73
CA LEU A 20 11.56 -3.62 5.34
C LEU A 20 12.77 -3.91 4.45
N LEU A 21 13.55 -4.94 4.80
CA LEU A 21 14.73 -5.35 4.02
C LEU A 21 14.33 -5.85 2.63
N PHE A 22 13.28 -6.64 2.51
CA PHE A 22 12.73 -7.04 1.21
C PHE A 22 12.22 -5.85 0.41
N ALA A 23 11.44 -4.95 1.01
CA ALA A 23 10.97 -3.75 0.33
C ALA A 23 12.13 -2.90 -0.22
N LEU A 24 13.22 -2.76 0.55
CA LEU A 24 14.42 -2.06 0.15
C LEU A 24 15.16 -2.79 -0.98
N LEU A 25 15.37 -4.10 -0.86
CA LEU A 25 16.00 -4.93 -1.90
C LEU A 25 15.23 -4.86 -3.22
N TYR A 26 13.90 -4.99 -3.18
CA TYR A 26 13.07 -4.89 -4.38
C TYR A 26 13.10 -3.48 -4.98
N SER A 27 13.19 -2.43 -4.17
CA SER A 27 13.34 -1.06 -4.66
C SER A 27 14.68 -0.86 -5.40
N ILE A 28 15.78 -1.41 -4.87
CA ILE A 28 17.09 -1.36 -5.54
C ILE A 28 17.08 -2.21 -6.82
N MET A 29 16.55 -3.44 -6.75
CA MET A 29 16.46 -4.33 -7.91
C MET A 29 15.54 -3.78 -9.00
N ALA A 30 14.48 -3.07 -8.62
CA ALA A 30 13.59 -2.39 -9.56
C ALA A 30 14.32 -1.34 -10.40
N VAL A 31 15.35 -0.76 -9.83
CA VAL A 31 16.18 0.23 -10.51
C VAL A 31 17.24 -0.47 -11.38
N THR A 32 17.93 -1.50 -10.88
CA THR A 32 19.04 -2.16 -11.61
C THR A 32 18.62 -3.23 -12.62
N GLY A 33 17.42 -3.79 -12.50
CA GLY A 33 16.95 -4.95 -13.27
C GLY A 33 15.84 -4.65 -14.29
N SER A 34 15.18 -5.71 -14.75
CA SER A 34 14.11 -5.67 -15.73
C SER A 34 12.83 -5.00 -15.18
N GLY A 35 12.73 -3.69 -15.41
CA GLY A 35 11.47 -2.98 -15.67
C GLY A 35 10.40 -2.97 -14.57
N TYR A 36 9.34 -2.22 -14.87
CA TYR A 36 8.16 -1.86 -14.07
C TYR A 36 7.60 -2.94 -13.11
N PHE A 37 7.82 -4.22 -13.40
CA PHE A 37 7.38 -5.35 -12.61
C PHE A 37 7.99 -5.37 -11.20
N LEU A 38 9.32 -5.25 -11.09
CA LEU A 38 10.03 -5.26 -9.80
C LEU A 38 9.63 -4.06 -8.93
N THR A 39 9.35 -2.92 -9.56
CA THR A 39 8.89 -1.74 -8.85
C THR A 39 7.46 -1.93 -8.30
N GLY A 40 6.60 -2.65 -9.03
CA GLY A 40 5.30 -3.07 -8.53
C GLY A 40 5.40 -3.91 -7.25
N PHE A 41 6.36 -4.84 -7.17
CA PHE A 41 6.60 -5.62 -5.94
C PHE A 41 7.02 -4.74 -4.77
N SER A 42 7.92 -3.79 -4.98
CA SER A 42 8.36 -2.88 -3.92
C SER A 42 7.18 -2.14 -3.28
N VAL A 43 6.20 -1.70 -4.08
CA VAL A 43 5.00 -1.01 -3.60
C VAL A 43 4.10 -1.95 -2.80
N ILE A 44 3.89 -3.17 -3.30
CA ILE A 44 3.08 -4.19 -2.62
C ILE A 44 3.68 -4.57 -1.26
N PHE A 45 5.00 -4.76 -1.19
CA PHE A 45 5.66 -5.08 0.07
C PHE A 45 5.53 -3.96 1.10
N MET A 46 5.55 -2.69 0.67
CA MET A 46 5.34 -1.56 1.58
C MET A 46 3.89 -1.39 2.02
N SER A 47 2.92 -1.66 1.15
CA SER A 47 1.50 -1.64 1.51
C SER A 47 1.09 -2.82 2.41
N MET A 48 1.92 -3.87 2.49
CA MET A 48 1.73 -4.97 3.43
C MET A 48 2.28 -4.68 4.84
N LEU A 49 3.07 -3.63 5.08
CA LEU A 49 3.59 -3.33 6.42
C LEU A 49 2.49 -3.12 7.50
N PRO A 50 1.41 -2.36 7.24
CA PRO A 50 0.32 -2.18 8.21
C PRO A 50 -0.39 -3.51 8.54
N ILE A 51 -0.50 -4.40 7.56
CA ILE A 51 -1.09 -5.73 7.70
C ILE A 51 -0.29 -6.57 8.68
N THR A 52 1.04 -6.52 8.57
CA THR A 52 1.94 -7.23 9.45
C THR A 52 1.82 -6.72 10.89
N VAL A 53 1.70 -5.40 11.08
CA VAL A 53 1.43 -4.82 12.40
C VAL A 53 0.08 -5.29 12.96
N MET A 54 -0.98 -5.28 12.15
CA MET A 54 -2.27 -5.84 12.57
C MET A 54 -2.16 -7.31 12.98
N GLY A 55 -1.37 -8.12 12.27
CA GLY A 55 -1.20 -9.54 12.58
C GLY A 55 -0.49 -9.75 13.91
N PHE A 56 0.47 -8.89 14.25
CA PHE A 56 1.11 -8.90 15.56
C PHE A 56 0.19 -8.38 16.67
N ASP A 57 -0.63 -7.38 16.38
CA ASP A 57 -1.64 -6.87 17.32
C ASP A 57 -2.68 -7.94 17.67
N GLU A 58 -3.15 -8.70 16.68
CA GLU A 58 -4.12 -9.79 16.89
C GLU A 58 -3.49 -10.95 17.69
N ARG A 59 -2.26 -11.36 17.37
CA ARG A 59 -1.52 -12.41 18.11
C ARG A 59 -1.27 -12.05 19.57
N SER A 60 -0.99 -10.76 19.83
CA SER A 60 -0.75 -10.26 21.19
C SER A 60 -2.04 -9.83 21.92
N LYS A 61 -3.21 -9.97 21.26
CA LYS A 61 -4.51 -9.48 21.74
C LYS A 61 -4.48 -8.00 22.11
N TRP A 62 -3.61 -7.22 21.47
CA TRP A 62 -3.38 -5.82 21.79
C TRP A 62 -4.68 -4.99 21.68
N ASP A 63 -5.58 -5.35 20.76
CA ASP A 63 -6.86 -4.67 20.57
C ASP A 63 -7.73 -4.67 21.85
N HIS A 64 -7.69 -5.74 22.68
CA HIS A 64 -8.47 -5.79 23.93
C HIS A 64 -7.88 -4.83 24.98
N TYR A 65 -6.55 -4.70 25.03
CA TYR A 65 -5.87 -3.78 25.93
C TYR A 65 -5.97 -2.32 25.45
N ALA A 66 -6.03 -2.10 24.13
CA ALA A 66 -6.12 -0.76 23.56
C ALA A 66 -7.46 -0.09 23.89
N VAL A 67 -8.54 -0.87 24.06
CA VAL A 67 -9.88 -0.36 24.41
C VAL A 67 -9.96 0.07 25.89
N THR A 68 -9.10 -0.44 26.77
CA THR A 68 -9.05 0.00 28.19
C THR A 68 -8.20 1.25 28.40
N MET A 69 -7.43 1.65 27.39
CA MET A 69 -6.66 2.90 27.40
C MET A 69 -7.54 4.09 26.99
N PRO A 70 -7.14 5.34 27.31
CA PRO A 70 -7.90 6.55 26.93
C PRO A 70 -7.73 6.90 25.44
N TYR A 71 -7.91 5.92 24.56
CA TYR A 71 -7.89 6.08 23.11
C TYR A 71 -9.28 5.83 22.55
N SER A 72 -9.71 6.67 21.61
CA SER A 72 -10.95 6.40 20.90
C SER A 72 -10.74 5.25 19.90
N ARG A 73 -11.79 4.46 19.66
CA ARG A 73 -11.80 3.43 18.61
C ARG A 73 -11.43 4.01 17.23
N LYS A 74 -11.80 5.27 16.98
CA LYS A 74 -11.44 6.03 15.77
C LYS A 74 -9.94 6.25 15.67
N ASP A 75 -9.27 6.60 16.76
CA ASP A 75 -7.81 6.86 16.78
C ASP A 75 -7.01 5.59 16.45
N ILE A 76 -7.49 4.43 16.87
CA ILE A 76 -6.86 3.12 16.57
C ILE A 76 -6.92 2.86 15.07
N VAL A 77 -8.10 3.02 14.45
CA VAL A 77 -8.26 2.82 13.01
C VAL A 77 -7.43 3.84 12.23
N LEU A 78 -7.55 5.12 12.60
CA LEU A 78 -6.88 6.22 11.90
C LEU A 78 -5.35 6.10 11.98
N SER A 79 -4.80 5.62 13.10
CA SER A 79 -3.36 5.35 13.20
C SER A 79 -2.85 4.40 12.12
N LYS A 80 -3.56 3.29 11.86
CA LYS A 80 -3.18 2.31 10.82
C LYS A 80 -3.29 2.86 9.39
N TYR A 81 -4.24 3.77 9.14
CA TYR A 81 -4.38 4.45 7.86
C TYR A 81 -3.30 5.53 7.65
N ILE A 82 -2.97 6.31 8.68
CA ILE A 82 -1.82 7.23 8.62
C ILE A 82 -0.55 6.42 8.39
N PHE A 83 -0.40 5.31 9.10
CA PHE A 83 0.76 4.46 8.97
C PHE A 83 0.91 3.91 7.55
N SER A 84 -0.17 3.40 6.93
CA SER A 84 -0.15 2.93 5.54
C SER A 84 0.19 4.03 4.54
N ALA A 85 -0.33 5.25 4.74
CA ALA A 85 0.02 6.39 3.91
C ALA A 85 1.49 6.76 4.07
N THR A 86 1.98 6.87 5.30
CA THR A 86 3.40 7.19 5.57
C THR A 86 4.34 6.14 5.02
N SER A 87 4.01 4.84 5.13
CA SER A 87 4.83 3.77 4.56
C SER A 87 4.86 3.85 3.04
N ALA A 88 3.74 4.13 2.38
CA ALA A 88 3.68 4.35 0.94
C ALA A 88 4.55 5.55 0.51
N PHE A 89 4.46 6.68 1.21
CA PHE A 89 5.32 7.85 0.94
C PHE A 89 6.81 7.55 1.12
N THR A 90 7.19 6.84 2.18
CA THR A 90 8.60 6.45 2.38
C THR A 90 9.11 5.54 1.27
N ALA A 91 8.29 4.62 0.77
CA ALA A 91 8.64 3.74 -0.35
C ALA A 91 9.02 4.53 -1.61
N ILE A 92 8.26 5.58 -1.89
CA ILE A 92 8.46 6.42 -3.08
C ILE A 92 9.72 7.26 -2.94
N ILE A 93 9.98 7.81 -1.75
CA ILE A 93 11.22 8.55 -1.49
C ILE A 93 12.42 7.63 -1.75
N VAL A 94 12.39 6.40 -1.24
CA VAL A 94 13.45 5.40 -1.48
C VAL A 94 13.59 5.09 -2.97
N TYR A 95 12.48 4.91 -3.69
CA TYR A 95 12.48 4.67 -5.13
C TYR A 95 13.06 5.84 -5.93
N ILE A 96 12.70 7.08 -5.59
CA ILE A 96 13.24 8.29 -6.24
C ILE A 96 14.75 8.37 -6.01
N ILE A 97 15.21 8.18 -4.77
CA ILE A 97 16.64 8.19 -4.44
C ILE A 97 17.38 7.11 -5.22
N ALA A 98 16.87 5.88 -5.23
CA ALA A 98 17.48 4.77 -5.96
C ALA A 98 17.57 5.07 -7.47
N SER A 99 16.49 5.62 -8.05
CA SER A 99 16.43 6.00 -9.47
C SER A 99 17.43 7.10 -9.82
N ILE A 100 17.57 8.12 -8.97
CA ILE A 100 18.57 9.19 -9.13
C ILE A 100 19.99 8.60 -9.09
N VAL A 101 20.28 7.74 -8.11
CA VAL A 101 21.59 7.09 -7.98
C VAL A 101 21.95 6.31 -9.24
N LYS A 102 21.01 5.55 -9.83
CA LYS A 102 21.24 4.84 -11.10
C LYS A 102 21.57 5.79 -12.24
N LEU A 103 20.79 6.87 -12.40
CA LEU A 103 21.02 7.84 -13.48
C LEU A 103 22.42 8.47 -13.38
N TYR A 104 22.89 8.73 -12.15
CA TYR A 104 24.28 9.16 -11.91
C TYR A 104 25.33 8.10 -12.30
N VAL A 105 25.10 6.82 -11.99
CA VAL A 105 26.02 5.73 -12.31
C VAL A 105 26.09 5.47 -13.82
N GLU A 106 24.95 5.49 -14.51
CA GLU A 106 24.84 5.20 -15.95
C GLU A 106 25.16 6.41 -16.85
N LYS A 107 25.41 7.59 -16.26
CA LYS A 107 25.66 8.87 -16.97
C LYS A 107 24.58 9.22 -18.01
N GLN A 108 23.34 8.84 -17.74
CA GLN A 108 22.21 9.16 -18.60
C GLN A 108 21.57 10.48 -18.17
N THR A 109 21.00 11.22 -19.14
CA THR A 109 20.24 12.42 -18.83
C THR A 109 18.95 12.04 -18.09
N PRO A 110 18.65 12.65 -16.93
CA PRO A 110 17.45 12.33 -16.17
C PRO A 110 16.19 12.78 -16.92
N ASP A 111 15.34 11.84 -17.33
CA ASP A 111 13.96 12.14 -17.72
C ASP A 111 13.10 12.29 -16.45
N PHE A 112 13.12 13.50 -15.89
CA PHE A 112 12.35 13.83 -14.70
C PHE A 112 10.84 13.64 -14.89
N ARG A 113 10.33 13.80 -16.11
CA ARG A 113 8.88 13.71 -16.37
C ARG A 113 8.40 12.26 -16.26
N SER A 114 9.16 11.33 -16.85
CA SER A 114 8.87 9.90 -16.73
C SER A 114 9.00 9.41 -15.28
N LEU A 115 10.05 9.83 -14.58
CA LEU A 115 10.29 9.44 -13.18
C LEU A 115 9.17 9.93 -12.24
N ILE A 116 8.73 11.18 -12.39
CA ILE A 116 7.61 11.73 -11.61
C ILE A 116 6.32 10.96 -11.93
N ASN A 117 6.00 10.74 -13.21
CA ASN A 117 4.79 10.00 -13.58
C ASN A 117 4.78 8.58 -13.00
N GLN A 118 5.90 7.86 -13.07
CA GLN A 118 6.02 6.51 -12.50
C GLN A 118 5.86 6.51 -10.98
N SER A 119 6.50 7.46 -10.29
CA SER A 119 6.38 7.58 -8.83
C SER A 119 4.94 7.83 -8.37
N ILE A 120 4.17 8.63 -9.12
CA ILE A 120 2.76 8.94 -8.83
C ILE A 120 1.87 7.72 -9.10
N LEU A 121 2.11 7.01 -10.21
CA LEU A 121 1.39 5.76 -10.51
C LEU A 121 1.62 4.70 -9.41
N MET A 122 2.84 4.61 -8.89
CA MET A 122 3.17 3.70 -7.80
C MET A 122 2.54 4.08 -6.48
N LEU A 123 2.52 5.38 -6.15
CA LEU A 123 1.80 5.89 -4.98
C LEU A 123 0.34 5.50 -5.03
N SER A 124 -0.33 5.80 -6.14
CA SER A 124 -1.76 5.51 -6.30
C SER A 124 -2.08 4.01 -6.22
N ALA A 125 -1.24 3.14 -6.82
CA ALA A 125 -1.37 1.69 -6.69
C ALA A 125 -1.23 1.21 -5.24
N GLY A 126 -0.25 1.71 -4.49
CA GLY A 126 -0.03 1.34 -3.09
C GLY A 126 -1.16 1.81 -2.16
N LEU A 127 -1.68 3.02 -2.38
CA LEU A 127 -2.83 3.56 -1.66
C LEU A 127 -4.11 2.77 -1.98
N PHE A 128 -4.33 2.42 -3.26
CA PHE A 128 -5.46 1.60 -3.67
C PHE A 128 -5.42 0.20 -3.02
N PHE A 129 -4.25 -0.45 -3.00
CA PHE A 129 -4.07 -1.72 -2.31
C PHE A 129 -4.42 -1.62 -0.82
N SER A 130 -3.96 -0.55 -0.16
CA SER A 130 -4.22 -0.31 1.27
C SER A 130 -5.71 -0.05 1.54
N THR A 131 -6.40 0.61 0.61
CA THR A 131 -7.85 0.90 0.67
C THR A 131 -8.67 -0.36 0.75
N VAL A 132 -8.32 -1.39 -0.03
CA VAL A 132 -9.08 -2.65 -0.08
C VAL A 132 -8.70 -3.55 1.10
N ASN A 133 -7.42 -3.61 1.47
CA ASN A 133 -6.94 -4.52 2.51
C ASN A 133 -7.39 -4.13 3.92
N LEU A 134 -7.19 -2.87 4.31
CA LEU A 134 -7.47 -2.40 5.67
C LEU A 134 -8.91 -2.71 6.15
N PRO A 135 -9.99 -2.40 5.41
CA PRO A 135 -11.36 -2.66 5.87
C PRO A 135 -11.67 -4.15 5.98
N VAL A 136 -11.14 -4.97 5.05
CA VAL A 136 -11.29 -6.43 5.10
C VAL A 136 -10.64 -6.99 6.37
N MET A 137 -9.47 -6.48 6.72
CA MET A 137 -8.74 -6.90 7.92
C MET A 137 -9.41 -6.46 9.22
N PHE A 138 -9.91 -5.23 9.30
CA PHE A 138 -10.67 -4.80 10.48
C PHE A 138 -11.94 -5.63 10.68
N LYS A 139 -12.63 -6.00 9.58
CA LYS A 139 -13.87 -6.79 9.63
C LYS A 139 -13.64 -8.24 10.01
N PHE A 140 -12.71 -8.93 9.35
CA PHE A 140 -12.56 -10.39 9.45
C PHE A 140 -11.39 -10.85 10.32
N GLY A 141 -10.53 -9.93 10.80
CA GLY A 141 -9.24 -10.28 11.40
C GLY A 141 -8.19 -10.54 10.32
N VAL A 142 -6.92 -10.64 10.70
CA VAL A 142 -5.80 -10.75 9.76
C VAL A 142 -5.72 -12.14 9.16
N ASP A 143 -5.97 -13.19 9.95
CA ASP A 143 -5.86 -14.57 9.47
C ASP A 143 -6.95 -14.90 8.44
N LYS A 144 -8.21 -14.57 8.72
CA LYS A 144 -9.31 -14.72 7.74
C LYS A 144 -9.25 -13.64 6.67
N GLY A 145 -8.77 -12.44 7.00
CA GLY A 145 -8.62 -11.33 6.08
C GLY A 145 -7.66 -11.62 4.93
N ARG A 146 -6.58 -12.37 5.18
CA ARG A 146 -5.66 -12.83 4.12
C ARG A 146 -6.34 -13.72 3.09
N MET A 147 -7.17 -14.66 3.53
CA MET A 147 -7.94 -15.53 2.64
C MET A 147 -8.94 -14.72 1.80
N TRP A 148 -9.69 -13.81 2.43
CA TRP A 148 -10.62 -12.92 1.73
C TRP A 148 -9.91 -11.98 0.76
N PHE A 149 -8.73 -11.49 1.11
CA PHE A 149 -7.91 -10.65 0.24
C PHE A 149 -7.48 -11.42 -1.01
N ILE A 150 -6.94 -12.64 -0.87
CA ILE A 150 -6.55 -13.46 -2.03
C ILE A 150 -7.76 -13.67 -2.95
N LEU A 151 -8.92 -14.01 -2.38
CA LEU A 151 -10.15 -14.24 -3.12
C LEU A 151 -10.60 -12.97 -3.88
N LEU A 152 -10.63 -11.82 -3.22
CA LEU A 152 -10.95 -10.53 -3.83
C LEU A 152 -9.96 -10.16 -4.94
N THR A 153 -8.67 -10.39 -4.72
CA THR A 153 -7.63 -10.04 -5.69
C THR A 153 -7.73 -10.89 -6.94
N VAL A 154 -8.02 -12.20 -6.80
CA VAL A 154 -8.26 -13.10 -7.92
C VAL A 154 -9.51 -12.69 -8.71
N ILE A 155 -10.60 -12.31 -8.03
CA ILE A 155 -11.82 -11.83 -8.69
C ILE A 155 -11.56 -10.53 -9.45
N ILE A 156 -10.86 -9.56 -8.83
CA ILE A 156 -10.56 -8.27 -9.46
C ILE A 156 -9.61 -8.45 -10.64
N ALA A 157 -8.51 -9.18 -10.45
CA ALA A 157 -7.54 -9.44 -11.52
C ALA A 157 -8.15 -10.24 -12.67
N GLY A 158 -8.90 -11.29 -12.36
CA GLY A 158 -9.63 -12.11 -13.34
C GLY A 158 -10.72 -11.31 -14.07
N GLY A 159 -11.48 -10.50 -13.34
CA GLY A 159 -12.53 -9.65 -13.90
C GLY A 159 -11.96 -8.59 -14.84
N ILE A 160 -10.89 -7.90 -14.45
CA ILE A 160 -10.18 -6.96 -15.32
C ILE A 160 -9.65 -7.69 -16.55
N SER A 161 -8.98 -8.83 -16.39
CA SER A 161 -8.45 -9.60 -17.52
C SER A 161 -9.56 -10.01 -18.49
N SER A 162 -10.72 -10.46 -18.00
CA SER A 162 -11.85 -10.83 -18.85
C SER A 162 -12.44 -9.62 -19.59
N LEU A 163 -12.64 -8.50 -18.90
CA LEU A 163 -13.14 -7.26 -19.50
C LEU A 163 -12.22 -6.76 -20.61
N LEU A 164 -10.90 -6.83 -20.40
CA LEU A 164 -9.92 -6.46 -21.40
C LEU A 164 -9.97 -7.37 -22.63
N THR A 165 -10.15 -8.68 -22.45
CA THR A 165 -10.35 -9.60 -23.58
C THR A 165 -11.67 -9.36 -24.34
N PHE A 166 -12.74 -8.93 -23.65
CA PHE A 166 -14.01 -8.59 -24.30
C PHE A 166 -13.96 -7.28 -25.10
N ILE A 167 -13.12 -6.33 -24.68
CA ILE A 167 -13.04 -5.00 -25.29
C ILE A 167 -12.10 -5.01 -26.52
N ASN A 168 -11.40 -6.12 -26.83
CA ASN A 168 -10.41 -6.21 -27.93
C ASN A 168 -9.45 -4.99 -27.93
N THR A 169 -9.11 -4.50 -26.74
CA THR A 169 -8.16 -3.40 -26.60
C THR A 169 -6.77 -3.99 -26.62
N ASP A 170 -5.96 -3.56 -27.60
CA ASP A 170 -4.53 -3.86 -27.58
C ASP A 170 -3.95 -3.40 -26.25
N SER A 171 -3.19 -4.27 -25.58
CA SER A 171 -2.54 -3.99 -24.28
C SER A 171 -1.73 -2.69 -24.29
N ILE A 172 -1.20 -2.31 -25.45
CA ILE A 172 -0.43 -1.10 -25.73
C ILE A 172 -1.27 0.18 -25.61
N GLN A 173 -2.56 0.13 -25.98
CA GLN A 173 -3.46 1.29 -25.84
C GLN A 173 -3.81 1.56 -24.38
N ILE A 174 -3.84 0.52 -23.53
CA ILE A 174 -4.10 0.66 -22.10
C ILE A 174 -2.88 1.24 -21.38
N GLU A 175 -1.66 0.78 -21.71
CA GLU A 175 -0.43 1.36 -21.16
C GLU A 175 -0.34 2.87 -21.48
N SER A 176 -0.62 3.23 -22.72
CA SER A 176 -0.62 4.64 -23.14
C SER A 176 -1.79 5.44 -22.52
N PHE A 177 -2.96 4.85 -22.33
CA PHE A 177 -4.10 5.51 -21.67
C PHE A 177 -3.88 5.71 -20.17
N VAL A 178 -3.27 4.74 -19.47
CA VAL A 178 -2.88 4.84 -18.05
C VAL A 178 -1.75 5.85 -17.85
N GLN A 179 -0.82 5.94 -18.80
CA GLN A 179 0.22 6.98 -18.80
C GLN A 179 -0.31 8.37 -19.17
N ARG A 180 -1.39 8.46 -19.95
CA ARG A 180 -1.94 9.71 -20.51
C ARG A 180 -3.09 10.32 -19.71
N ILE A 181 -3.94 9.51 -19.08
CA ILE A 181 -4.89 9.97 -18.06
C ILE A 181 -4.08 10.28 -16.81
N THR A 182 -3.57 11.51 -16.79
CA THR A 182 -2.83 12.19 -15.73
C THR A 182 -2.74 11.37 -14.42
N PRO A 183 -1.55 10.84 -14.06
CA PRO A 183 -1.29 10.12 -12.81
C PRO A 183 -1.81 10.84 -11.55
N VAL A 184 -1.88 12.17 -11.64
CA VAL A 184 -2.46 13.07 -10.63
C VAL A 184 -3.93 12.74 -10.33
N LEU A 185 -4.76 12.51 -11.35
CA LEU A 185 -6.19 12.24 -11.20
C LEU A 185 -6.42 10.87 -10.54
N LEU A 186 -5.62 9.87 -10.90
CA LEU A 186 -5.63 8.54 -10.27
C LEU A 186 -5.26 8.61 -8.79
N THR A 187 -4.32 9.50 -8.44
CA THR A 187 -3.89 9.73 -7.07
C THR A 187 -5.02 10.35 -6.24
N PHE A 188 -5.69 11.38 -6.76
CA PHE A 188 -6.85 11.97 -6.08
C PHE A 188 -7.98 10.95 -5.87
N ILE A 189 -8.25 10.10 -6.86
CA ILE A 189 -9.22 9.01 -6.73
C ILE A 189 -8.78 8.03 -5.63
N SER A 190 -7.51 7.61 -5.62
CA SER A 190 -7.00 6.70 -4.60
C SER A 190 -7.04 7.28 -3.18
N LEU A 191 -6.79 8.58 -3.01
CA LEU A 191 -6.90 9.29 -1.74
C LEU A 191 -8.37 9.42 -1.29
N GLY A 192 -9.27 9.72 -2.22
CA GLY A 192 -10.71 9.75 -1.96
C GLY A 192 -11.24 8.39 -1.52
N LEU A 193 -10.83 7.32 -2.20
CA LEU A 193 -11.16 5.95 -1.86
C LEU A 193 -10.58 5.52 -0.51
N LEU A 194 -9.33 5.88 -0.20
CA LEU A 194 -8.74 5.64 1.12
C LEU A 194 -9.55 6.32 2.23
N SER A 195 -9.97 7.56 2.00
CA SER A 195 -10.76 8.33 2.97
C SER A 195 -12.13 7.68 3.23
N LEU A 196 -12.82 7.25 2.16
CA LEU A 196 -14.07 6.49 2.26
C LEU A 196 -13.87 5.15 2.98
N SER A 197 -12.79 4.45 2.65
CA SER A 197 -12.41 3.19 3.30
C SER A 197 -12.14 3.38 4.79
N ALA A 198 -11.49 4.47 5.18
CA ALA A 198 -11.28 4.80 6.59
C ALA A 198 -12.60 4.99 7.34
N LEU A 199 -13.57 5.69 6.76
CA LEU A 199 -14.90 5.87 7.35
C LEU A 199 -15.64 4.52 7.53
N ILE A 200 -15.56 3.65 6.52
CA ILE A 200 -16.15 2.30 6.57
C ILE A 200 -15.48 1.47 7.67
N SER A 201 -14.14 1.49 7.73
CA SER A 201 -13.36 0.77 8.74
C SER A 201 -13.65 1.25 10.16
N ILE A 202 -13.80 2.56 10.36
CA ILE A 202 -14.22 3.14 11.66
C ILE A 202 -15.57 2.56 12.07
N LYS A 203 -16.56 2.59 11.17
CA LYS A 203 -17.91 2.10 11.45
C LYS A 203 -17.95 0.60 11.73
N ILE A 204 -17.09 -0.18 11.07
CA ILE A 204 -16.93 -1.62 11.33
C ILE A 204 -16.32 -1.85 12.71
N PHE A 205 -15.25 -1.13 13.06
CA PHE A 205 -14.53 -1.32 14.33
C PHE A 205 -15.32 -0.80 15.55
N GLU A 206 -16.13 0.24 15.39
CA GLU A 206 -17.07 0.70 16.41
C GLU A 206 -18.16 -0.34 16.72
N ARG A 207 -18.63 -1.06 15.71
CA ARG A 207 -19.66 -2.10 15.85
C ARG A 207 -19.12 -3.46 16.30
N LYS A 208 -17.79 -3.62 16.33
CA LYS A 208 -17.15 -4.87 16.72
C LYS A 208 -17.13 -4.95 18.25
N GLU A 209 -17.80 -5.95 18.81
CA GLU A 209 -17.66 -6.26 20.23
C GLU A 209 -16.24 -6.82 20.44
N LEU A 210 -15.45 -6.12 21.27
CA LEU A 210 -14.07 -6.44 21.66
C LEU A 210 -14.05 -6.62 23.17
#